data_AF-A0A520YAB2-F1
#
_entry.id   AF-A0A520YAB2-F1
#
_cell.length_a   1.000
_cell.length_b   1.000
_cell.length_c   1.000
_cell.angle_alpha   90.00
_cell.angle_beta   90.00
_cell.angle_gamma   90.00
#
_symmetry.space_group_name_H-M   'P 1'
#
loop_
_entity.id
_entity.type
_entity.pdbx_description
1 polymer ?
#
loop_
_entity_poly.entity_id
_entity_poly.type
_entity_poly.pdbx_seq_one_letter_code
_entity_poly.pdbx_strand_id
1 'polypeptide(L)'
;MQSAVIVFPGSNCDRDLAVALEQVTGRAPEMVWHGASELPAGTALVGLPCGFSYGDYLRSGAMAGRSPIMKAIAGAAGRGVPVIGICNGFQVLTETGLLPGALMRNSGMHFVCRTVGLTVENDRSLFTNRYEQGETIRIPVAHHDGNYQADPETLDRLEGEGRIAFRYSEEVNGSARRIAGILNEAGNV
;
A
#
# COMPACT_ATOMS: atom_id res chain seq x y z
N MET A 1 17.01 3.52 11.66
CA MET A 1 15.58 3.87 11.78
C MET A 1 14.85 2.70 12.41
N GLN A 2 13.86 2.91 13.27
CA GLN A 2 13.04 1.82 13.82
C GLN A 2 11.76 1.69 12.98
N SER A 3 11.61 0.58 12.28
CA SER A 3 10.45 0.29 11.43
C SER A 3 9.64 -0.85 12.03
N ALA A 4 8.34 -0.87 11.73
CA ALA A 4 7.43 -1.93 12.14
C ALA A 4 6.79 -2.57 10.89
N VAL A 5 6.79 -3.91 10.81
CA VAL A 5 6.05 -4.66 9.80
C VAL A 5 4.88 -5.36 10.48
N ILE A 6 3.68 -5.12 9.99
CA ILE A 6 2.48 -5.68 10.59
C ILE A 6 2.23 -7.09 10.08
N VAL A 7 1.99 -8.02 10.99
CA VAL A 7 1.68 -9.41 10.68
C VAL A 7 0.19 -9.65 10.91
N PHE A 8 -0.57 -9.76 9.81
CA PHE A 8 -1.96 -10.21 9.86
C PHE A 8 -2.03 -11.74 9.67
N PRO A 9 -3.05 -12.41 10.19
CA PRO A 9 -3.30 -13.81 9.86
C PRO A 9 -3.47 -13.93 8.34
N GLY A 10 -2.75 -14.82 7.66
CA GLY A 10 -2.83 -15.00 6.21
C GLY A 10 -2.01 -14.02 5.35
N SER A 11 -1.35 -13.03 5.95
CA SER A 11 -0.24 -12.33 5.27
C SER A 11 0.85 -13.33 4.90
N ASN A 12 1.51 -13.13 3.76
CA ASN A 12 2.53 -14.06 3.26
C ASN A 12 3.81 -13.37 2.75
N CYS A 13 3.80 -12.04 2.61
CA CYS A 13 4.96 -11.24 2.23
C CYS A 13 5.50 -10.36 3.37
N ASP A 14 5.11 -10.63 4.62
CA ASP A 14 5.64 -9.93 5.81
C ASP A 14 7.17 -10.10 5.94
N ARG A 15 7.68 -11.32 5.73
CA ARG A 15 9.12 -11.61 5.71
C ARG A 15 9.84 -10.93 4.55
N ASP A 16 9.24 -10.88 3.35
CA ASP A 16 9.83 -10.21 2.20
C ASP A 16 9.99 -8.71 2.47
N LEU A 17 8.95 -8.08 3.03
CA LEU A 17 8.99 -6.68 3.45
C LEU A 17 10.02 -6.46 4.56
N ALA A 18 10.13 -7.39 5.51
CA ALA A 18 11.12 -7.30 6.57
C ALA A 18 12.56 -7.31 6.05
N VAL A 19 12.86 -8.23 5.11
CA VAL A 19 14.16 -8.32 4.44
C VAL A 19 14.46 -7.04 3.67
N ALA A 20 13.50 -6.52 2.90
CA ALA A 20 13.68 -5.28 2.14
C ALA A 20 13.99 -4.08 3.06
N LEU A 21 13.25 -3.94 4.16
CA LEU A 21 13.49 -2.87 5.13
C LEU A 21 14.83 -3.01 5.84
N GLU A 22 15.24 -4.23 6.19
CA GLU A 22 16.55 -4.47 6.79
C GLU A 22 17.68 -4.08 5.83
N GLN A 23 17.59 -4.47 4.56
CA GLN A 23 18.58 -4.14 3.54
C GLN A 23 18.72 -2.63 3.32
N VAL A 24 17.60 -1.90 3.27
CA VAL A 24 17.61 -0.45 3.02
C VAL A 24 18.00 0.35 4.25
N THR A 25 17.64 -0.09 5.45
CA THR A 25 17.81 0.70 6.69
C THR A 25 18.98 0.24 7.55
N GLY A 26 19.58 -0.92 7.25
CA GLY A 26 20.62 -1.56 8.05
C GLY A 26 20.14 -2.14 9.39
N ARG A 27 18.83 -2.18 9.64
CA ARG A 27 18.24 -2.69 10.88
C ARG A 27 16.96 -3.47 10.57
N ALA A 28 16.84 -4.68 11.11
CA ALA A 28 15.62 -5.46 11.01
C ALA A 28 14.42 -4.70 11.63
N PRO A 29 13.25 -4.69 10.95
CA PRO A 29 12.04 -4.12 11.53
C PRO A 29 11.53 -4.99 12.68
N GLU A 30 10.70 -4.39 13.53
CA GLU A 30 9.91 -5.14 14.49
C GLU A 30 8.68 -5.76 13.81
N MET A 31 8.51 -7.06 13.98
CA MET A 31 7.34 -7.78 13.48
C MET A 31 6.20 -7.64 14.49
N VAL A 32 5.16 -6.89 14.16
CA VAL A 32 4.08 -6.52 15.09
C VAL A 32 2.81 -7.31 14.77
N TRP A 33 2.32 -8.07 15.73
CA TRP A 33 1.08 -8.82 15.58
C TRP A 33 -0.13 -7.88 15.43
N HIS A 34 -1.01 -8.15 14.47
CA HIS A 34 -2.19 -7.30 14.20
C HIS A 34 -3.11 -7.08 15.41
N GLY A 35 -3.10 -8.01 16.37
CA GLY A 35 -3.89 -7.94 17.60
C GLY A 35 -3.34 -6.99 18.66
N ALA A 36 -2.12 -6.47 18.49
CA ALA A 36 -1.53 -5.50 19.40
C ALA A 36 -2.30 -4.17 19.36
N SER A 37 -2.36 -3.47 20.49
CA SER A 37 -3.02 -2.17 20.61
C SER A 37 -2.12 -0.97 20.33
N GLU A 38 -0.79 -1.19 20.34
CA GLU A 38 0.22 -0.14 20.26
C GLU A 38 1.33 -0.54 19.29
N LEU A 39 1.92 0.47 18.66
CA LEU A 39 3.17 0.32 17.91
C LEU A 39 4.35 0.40 18.89
N PRO A 40 5.47 -0.27 18.60
CA PRO A 40 6.71 -0.11 19.36
C PRO A 40 7.10 1.36 19.51
N ALA A 41 7.55 1.74 20.70
CA ALA A 41 8.00 3.10 20.98
C ALA A 41 9.14 3.48 20.03
N GLY A 42 9.06 4.67 19.42
CA GLY A 42 10.06 5.14 18.46
C GLY A 42 9.86 4.65 17.01
N THR A 43 8.76 3.96 16.70
CA THR A 43 8.44 3.56 15.32
C THR A 43 8.39 4.78 14.39
N ALA A 44 9.28 4.78 13.40
CA ALA A 44 9.51 5.84 12.43
C ALA A 44 9.07 5.47 11.00
N LEU A 45 8.63 4.23 10.76
CA LEU A 45 8.02 3.75 9.52
C LEU A 45 7.15 2.53 9.83
N VAL A 46 5.95 2.46 9.25
CA VAL A 46 5.08 1.28 9.32
C VAL A 46 4.92 0.66 7.93
N GLY A 47 5.11 -0.65 7.82
CA GLY A 47 4.89 -1.43 6.61
C GLY A 47 3.69 -2.38 6.77
N LEU A 48 2.71 -2.24 5.88
CA LEU A 48 1.62 -3.21 5.71
C LEU A 48 1.94 -4.13 4.52
N PRO A 49 2.15 -5.43 4.76
CA PRO A 49 2.65 -6.34 3.74
C PRO A 49 1.58 -6.74 2.72
N CYS A 50 2.03 -7.32 1.60
CA CYS A 50 1.17 -8.05 0.65
C CYS A 50 0.75 -9.42 1.23
N GLY A 51 -0.18 -10.06 0.54
CA GLY A 51 -0.67 -11.41 0.84
C GLY A 51 -2.18 -11.51 0.75
N PHE A 52 -2.76 -12.37 1.57
CA PHE A 52 -4.20 -12.61 1.63
C PHE A 52 -4.62 -12.56 3.09
N SER A 53 -4.57 -11.38 3.71
CA SER A 53 -4.95 -11.26 5.11
C SER A 53 -6.36 -11.82 5.33
N TYR A 54 -6.46 -12.76 6.25
CA TYR A 54 -7.63 -13.60 6.51
C TYR A 54 -8.21 -14.31 5.28
N GLY A 55 -7.36 -14.67 4.32
CA GLY A 55 -7.75 -15.32 3.08
C GLY A 55 -8.63 -14.47 2.16
N ASP A 56 -8.72 -13.15 2.41
CA ASP A 56 -9.64 -12.23 1.74
C ASP A 56 -11.12 -12.70 1.77
N TYR A 57 -11.51 -13.46 2.80
CA TYR A 57 -12.79 -14.19 2.84
C TYR A 57 -14.04 -13.32 2.73
N LEU A 58 -14.04 -12.13 3.32
CA LEU A 58 -15.15 -11.18 3.17
C LEU A 58 -14.94 -10.30 1.93
N ARG A 59 -13.83 -9.57 1.95
CA ARG A 59 -13.28 -8.74 0.89
C ARG A 59 -11.81 -8.51 1.24
N SER A 60 -10.99 -8.34 0.23
CA SER A 60 -9.55 -8.15 0.41
C SER A 60 -9.25 -6.95 1.31
N GLY A 61 -8.42 -7.19 2.34
CA GLY A 61 -8.08 -6.19 3.37
C GLY A 61 -9.18 -5.80 4.37
N ALA A 62 -10.46 -6.11 4.12
CA ALA A 62 -11.58 -5.60 4.92
C ALA A 62 -11.56 -6.06 6.39
N MET A 63 -11.23 -7.35 6.62
CA MET A 63 -11.14 -7.88 7.98
C MET A 63 -9.85 -7.42 8.68
N ALA A 64 -8.73 -7.36 7.95
CA ALA A 64 -7.48 -6.82 8.47
C ALA A 64 -7.58 -5.34 8.87
N GLY A 65 -8.31 -4.53 8.10
CA GLY A 65 -8.59 -3.12 8.42
C GLY A 65 -9.33 -2.91 9.74
N ARG A 66 -9.96 -3.95 10.30
CA ARG A 66 -10.61 -3.92 11.62
C ARG A 66 -9.72 -4.43 12.76
N SER A 67 -8.48 -4.79 12.48
CA SER A 67 -7.53 -5.27 13.51
C SER A 67 -7.21 -4.17 14.53
N PRO A 68 -7.01 -4.52 15.81
CA PRO A 68 -6.69 -3.56 16.86
C PRO A 68 -5.54 -2.61 16.53
N ILE A 69 -4.48 -3.12 15.89
CA ILE A 69 -3.29 -2.33 15.55
C ILE A 69 -3.59 -1.15 14.61
N MET A 70 -4.65 -1.24 13.79
CA MET A 70 -4.98 -0.20 12.82
C MET A 70 -5.30 1.15 13.49
N LYS A 71 -5.80 1.15 14.74
CA LYS A 71 -5.99 2.38 15.51
C LYS A 71 -4.66 3.08 15.82
N ALA A 72 -3.64 2.32 16.22
CA ALA A 72 -2.31 2.85 16.48
C ALA A 72 -1.65 3.37 15.20
N ILE A 73 -1.83 2.65 14.08
CA ILE A 73 -1.31 3.04 12.77
C ILE A 73 -1.96 4.33 12.29
N ALA A 74 -3.28 4.46 12.38
CA ALA A 74 -3.99 5.70 12.02
C ALA A 74 -3.52 6.87 12.89
N GLY A 75 -3.35 6.66 14.19
CA GLY A 75 -2.78 7.67 15.09
C GLY A 75 -1.35 8.06 14.73
N ALA A 76 -0.51 7.10 14.32
CA ALA A 76 0.86 7.37 13.88
C ALA A 76 0.90 8.13 12.54
N ALA A 77 0.10 7.71 11.57
CA ALA A 77 -0.05 8.40 10.29
C ALA A 77 -0.50 9.86 10.48
N GLY A 78 -1.45 10.11 11.40
CA GLY A 78 -1.89 11.46 11.74
C GLY A 78 -0.82 12.34 12.40
N ARG A 79 0.25 11.74 12.94
CA ARG A 79 1.45 12.45 13.44
C ARG A 79 2.55 12.59 12.38
N GLY A 80 2.29 12.19 11.14
CA GLY A 80 3.25 12.24 10.05
C GLY A 80 4.20 11.05 9.98
N VAL A 81 3.98 9.98 10.77
CA VAL A 81 4.79 8.75 10.63
C VAL A 81 4.50 8.14 9.26
N PRO A 82 5.53 7.84 8.46
CA PRO A 82 5.36 7.17 7.18
C PRO A 82 4.70 5.79 7.31
N VAL A 83 3.70 5.51 6.48
CA VAL A 83 3.05 4.21 6.37
C VAL A 83 3.08 3.78 4.91
N ILE A 84 3.52 2.57 4.61
CA ILE A 84 3.51 2.03 3.24
C ILE A 84 2.67 0.75 3.20
N GLY A 85 1.70 0.69 2.29
CA GLY A 85 0.86 -0.49 2.06
C GLY A 85 1.07 -1.08 0.68
N ILE A 86 1.47 -2.35 0.62
CA ILE A 86 1.82 -3.02 -0.63
C ILE A 86 0.78 -4.10 -0.93
N CYS A 87 0.15 -4.03 -2.11
CA CYS A 87 -0.85 -5.03 -2.55
C CYS A 87 -2.00 -5.18 -1.52
N ASN A 88 -1.98 -6.18 -0.63
CA ASN A 88 -2.97 -6.33 0.43
C ASN A 88 -2.86 -5.25 1.50
N GLY A 89 -1.67 -4.70 1.74
CA GLY A 89 -1.51 -3.50 2.54
C GLY A 89 -2.23 -2.28 1.96
N PHE A 90 -2.25 -2.11 0.63
CA PHE A 90 -2.99 -1.03 -0.03
C PHE A 90 -4.51 -1.22 0.12
N GLN A 91 -4.98 -2.46 -0.02
CA GLN A 91 -6.38 -2.82 0.25
C GLN A 91 -6.76 -2.49 1.70
N VAL A 92 -5.91 -2.83 2.68
CA VAL A 92 -6.13 -2.46 4.09
C VAL A 92 -6.18 -0.94 4.30
N LEU A 93 -5.29 -0.17 3.65
CA LEU A 93 -5.29 1.29 3.78
C LEU A 93 -6.55 1.96 3.20
N THR A 94 -7.08 1.42 2.11
CA THR A 94 -8.35 1.91 1.54
C THR A 94 -9.56 1.51 2.40
N GLU A 95 -9.59 0.28 2.92
CA GLU A 95 -10.63 -0.19 3.85
C GLU A 95 -10.67 0.58 5.18
N THR A 96 -9.54 1.16 5.60
CA THR A 96 -9.45 1.99 6.80
C THR A 96 -9.69 3.48 6.56
N GLY A 97 -9.81 3.89 5.29
CA GLY A 97 -9.94 5.30 4.92
C GLY A 97 -8.67 6.13 5.11
N LEU A 98 -7.52 5.49 5.39
CA LEU A 98 -6.22 6.16 5.37
C LEU A 98 -5.82 6.54 3.94
N LEU A 99 -6.29 5.78 2.96
CA LEU A 99 -6.27 6.13 1.55
C LEU A 99 -7.71 6.13 1.00
N PRO A 100 -8.03 7.04 0.06
CA PRO A 100 -9.34 7.06 -0.58
C PRO A 100 -9.49 5.94 -1.62
N GLY A 101 -10.73 5.71 -2.06
CA GLY A 101 -11.06 4.71 -3.08
C GLY A 101 -11.17 3.30 -2.53
N ALA A 102 -11.19 2.33 -3.44
CA ALA A 102 -11.27 0.91 -3.13
C ALA A 102 -10.55 0.08 -4.20
N LEU A 103 -10.08 -1.11 -3.82
CA LEU A 103 -9.55 -2.09 -4.76
C LEU A 103 -10.59 -3.19 -4.99
N MET A 104 -11.00 -3.32 -6.25
CA MET A 104 -12.02 -4.26 -6.71
C MET A 104 -11.36 -5.46 -7.38
N ARG A 105 -12.17 -6.49 -7.68
CA ARG A 105 -11.75 -7.59 -8.56
C ARG A 105 -11.22 -7.04 -9.89
N ASN A 106 -10.15 -7.64 -10.39
CA ASN A 106 -9.60 -7.35 -11.71
C ASN A 106 -10.71 -7.46 -12.77
N SER A 107 -10.74 -6.54 -13.74
CA SER A 107 -11.76 -6.52 -14.79
C SER A 107 -11.83 -7.81 -15.61
N GLY A 108 -10.69 -8.50 -15.78
CA GLY A 108 -10.60 -9.80 -16.45
C GLY A 108 -10.95 -11.01 -15.58
N MET A 109 -11.32 -10.82 -14.31
CA MET A 109 -11.71 -11.87 -13.34
C MET A 109 -10.68 -12.99 -13.13
N HIS A 110 -9.40 -12.72 -13.40
CA HIS A 110 -8.30 -13.67 -13.19
C HIS A 110 -7.22 -13.06 -12.30
N PHE A 111 -6.49 -13.94 -11.61
CA PHE A 111 -5.29 -13.55 -10.87
C PHE A 111 -4.20 -13.13 -11.87
N VAL A 112 -3.60 -11.96 -11.66
CA VAL A 112 -2.48 -11.47 -12.46
C VAL A 112 -1.19 -11.69 -11.68
N CYS A 113 -0.28 -12.50 -12.21
CA CYS A 113 1.05 -12.78 -11.65
C CYS A 113 2.11 -12.59 -12.74
N ARG A 114 2.63 -11.37 -12.91
CA ARG A 114 3.63 -11.05 -13.94
C ARG A 114 4.36 -9.76 -13.61
N THR A 115 5.51 -9.52 -14.26
CA THR A 115 6.15 -8.21 -14.24
C THR A 115 5.45 -7.26 -15.21
N VAL A 116 5.10 -6.07 -14.75
CA VAL A 116 4.43 -5.02 -15.53
C VAL A 116 5.26 -3.73 -15.53
N GLY A 117 5.03 -2.88 -16.53
CA GLY A 117 5.56 -1.52 -16.53
C GLY A 117 4.73 -0.59 -15.65
N LEU A 118 5.39 0.21 -14.80
CA LEU A 118 4.79 1.33 -14.09
C LEU A 118 5.49 2.63 -14.51
N THR A 119 4.71 3.68 -14.72
CA THR A 119 5.19 5.04 -14.90
C THR A 119 5.16 5.77 -13.56
N VAL A 120 6.27 6.42 -13.20
CA VAL A 120 6.39 7.27 -12.01
C VAL A 120 5.70 8.60 -12.28
N GLU A 121 4.63 8.88 -11.54
CA GLU A 121 3.80 10.08 -11.76
C GLU A 121 4.19 11.24 -10.84
N ASN A 122 4.56 10.91 -9.59
CA ASN A 122 5.04 11.86 -8.60
C ASN A 122 6.40 11.40 -8.07
N ASP A 123 7.43 12.19 -8.34
CA ASP A 123 8.83 12.01 -7.91
C ASP A 123 9.21 12.87 -6.69
N ARG A 124 8.24 13.52 -6.05
CA ARG A 124 8.45 14.43 -4.91
C ARG A 124 8.07 13.82 -3.57
N SER A 125 7.47 12.63 -3.56
CA SER A 125 7.04 11.95 -2.34
C SER A 125 8.22 11.35 -1.57
N LEU A 126 8.02 11.10 -0.28
CA LEU A 126 8.99 10.36 0.54
C LEU A 126 9.36 9.00 -0.07
N PHE A 127 8.42 8.36 -0.75
CA PHE A 127 8.55 7.00 -1.27
C PHE A 127 9.15 6.93 -2.67
N THR A 128 9.14 8.03 -3.41
CA THR A 128 9.47 8.04 -4.86
C THR A 128 10.54 9.06 -5.25
N ASN A 129 11.08 9.83 -4.30
CA ASN A 129 12.07 10.90 -4.56
C ASN A 129 13.44 10.48 -5.11
N ARG A 130 13.63 9.19 -5.39
CA ARG A 130 14.83 8.65 -6.03
C ARG A 130 14.59 8.24 -7.48
N TYR A 131 13.37 8.35 -7.97
CA TYR A 131 13.02 8.16 -9.37
C TYR A 131 12.96 9.49 -10.11
N GLU A 132 12.97 9.43 -11.43
CA GLU A 132 12.68 10.59 -12.29
C GLU A 132 11.18 10.65 -12.63
N GLN A 133 10.63 11.87 -12.73
CA GLN A 133 9.25 12.03 -13.19
C GLN A 133 9.08 11.47 -14.61
N GLY A 134 8.10 10.57 -14.79
CA GLY A 134 7.84 9.88 -16.06
C GLY A 134 8.74 8.66 -16.30
N GLU A 135 9.64 8.31 -15.38
CA GLU A 135 10.44 7.10 -15.46
C GLU A 135 9.55 5.86 -15.56
N THR A 136 9.90 4.92 -16.44
CA THR A 136 9.22 3.63 -16.53
C THR A 136 10.03 2.57 -15.80
N ILE A 137 9.46 2.05 -14.72
CA ILE A 137 10.04 0.97 -13.91
C ILE A 137 9.31 -0.35 -14.14
N ARG A 138 9.96 -1.48 -13.85
CA ARG A 138 9.37 -2.82 -13.98
C ARG A 138 9.17 -3.44 -12.61
N ILE A 139 7.92 -3.71 -12.24
CA ILE A 139 7.54 -4.23 -10.92
C ILE A 139 6.75 -5.52 -11.06
N PRO A 140 7.05 -6.57 -10.27
CA PRO A 140 6.20 -7.76 -10.19
C PRO A 140 4.87 -7.42 -9.52
N VAL A 141 3.76 -7.87 -10.11
CA VAL A 141 2.42 -7.78 -9.52
C VAL A 141 1.85 -9.18 -9.32
N ALA A 142 1.09 -9.36 -8.24
CA ALA A 142 0.44 -10.60 -7.85
C ALA A 142 -0.88 -10.28 -7.14
N HIS A 143 -1.99 -10.17 -7.88
CA HIS A 143 -3.29 -9.83 -7.28
C HIS A 143 -4.50 -10.35 -8.08
N HIS A 144 -5.56 -10.67 -7.35
CA HIS A 144 -6.90 -10.87 -7.90
C HIS A 144 -7.76 -9.60 -7.77
N ASP A 145 -7.54 -8.83 -6.70
CA ASP A 145 -8.30 -7.63 -6.37
C ASP A 145 -7.39 -6.39 -6.44
N GLY A 146 -6.85 -6.11 -7.63
CA GLY A 146 -5.92 -4.99 -7.85
C GLY A 146 -6.56 -3.76 -8.50
N ASN A 147 -7.84 -3.85 -8.87
CA ASN A 147 -8.52 -2.85 -9.68
C ASN A 147 -8.90 -1.62 -8.84
N TYR A 148 -8.05 -0.60 -8.81
CA TYR A 148 -8.32 0.63 -8.08
C TYR A 148 -9.48 1.42 -8.70
N GLN A 149 -10.47 1.77 -7.89
CA GLN A 149 -11.65 2.52 -8.28
C GLN A 149 -11.94 3.61 -7.25
N ALA A 150 -12.41 4.76 -7.74
CA ALA A 150 -12.93 5.86 -6.93
C ALA A 150 -13.94 6.65 -7.76
N ASP A 151 -14.75 7.48 -7.10
CA ASP A 151 -15.65 8.38 -7.81
C ASP A 151 -14.86 9.46 -8.60
N PRO A 152 -15.48 10.10 -9.61
CA PRO A 152 -14.79 11.08 -10.45
C PRO A 152 -14.16 12.26 -9.68
N GLU A 153 -14.82 12.76 -8.63
CA GLU A 153 -14.32 13.88 -7.83
C GLU A 153 -13.06 13.48 -7.06
N THR A 154 -13.05 12.29 -6.46
CA THR A 154 -11.87 11.73 -5.82
C THR A 154 -10.72 11.53 -6.80
N LEU A 155 -11.00 11.03 -8.01
CA LEU A 155 -9.97 10.83 -9.04
C LEU A 155 -9.38 12.16 -9.52
N ASP A 156 -10.22 13.16 -9.79
CA ASP A 156 -9.79 14.50 -10.20
C ASP A 156 -8.93 15.16 -9.12
N ARG A 157 -9.33 15.01 -7.86
CA ARG A 157 -8.56 15.51 -6.72
C ARG A 157 -7.20 14.83 -6.59
N LEU A 158 -7.15 13.50 -6.68
CA LEU A 158 -5.89 12.76 -6.62
C LEU A 158 -4.90 13.19 -7.72
N GLU A 159 -5.39 13.46 -8.92
CA GLU A 159 -4.56 13.95 -10.03
C GLU A 159 -4.15 15.41 -9.84
N GLY A 160 -5.11 16.28 -9.51
CA GLY A 160 -4.87 17.72 -9.32
C GLY A 160 -3.93 18.04 -8.15
N GLU A 161 -3.96 17.22 -7.10
CA GLU A 161 -3.08 17.34 -5.93
C GLU A 161 -1.74 16.59 -6.11
N GLY A 162 -1.52 15.94 -7.27
CA GLY A 162 -0.29 15.18 -7.53
C GLY A 162 -0.13 13.94 -6.63
N ARG A 163 -1.23 13.33 -6.19
CA ARG A 163 -1.24 12.21 -5.25
C ARG A 163 -1.27 10.85 -5.91
N ILE A 164 -1.02 10.78 -7.22
CA ILE A 164 -0.76 9.53 -7.92
C ILE A 164 0.75 9.27 -7.87
N ALA A 165 1.16 8.18 -7.23
CA ALA A 165 2.57 7.78 -7.17
C ALA A 165 2.98 7.05 -8.45
N PHE A 166 2.13 6.11 -8.89
CA PHE A 166 2.40 5.26 -10.05
C PHE A 166 1.14 5.03 -10.88
N ARG A 167 1.35 4.91 -12.20
CA ARG A 167 0.36 4.34 -13.13
C ARG A 167 0.90 3.10 -13.81
N TYR A 168 0.03 2.17 -14.16
CA TYR A 168 0.39 1.12 -15.10
C TYR A 168 0.67 1.72 -16.48
N SER A 169 1.79 1.34 -17.07
CA SER A 169 2.16 1.74 -18.45
C SER A 169 1.38 0.95 -19.51
N GLU A 170 0.61 -0.05 -19.09
CA GLU A 170 -0.19 -0.97 -19.90
C GLU A 170 -1.52 -1.30 -19.19
N GLU A 171 -2.45 -1.94 -19.88
CA GLU A 171 -3.67 -2.45 -19.23
C GLU A 171 -3.37 -3.70 -18.40
N VAL A 172 -3.62 -3.65 -17.10
CA VAL A 172 -3.30 -4.74 -16.16
C VAL A 172 -4.54 -5.33 -15.49
N ASN A 173 -5.35 -4.50 -14.85
CA ASN A 173 -6.43 -4.96 -13.97
C ASN A 173 -7.73 -4.15 -14.06
N GLY A 174 -7.78 -3.14 -14.93
CA GLY A 174 -8.94 -2.26 -15.10
C GLY A 174 -9.00 -1.07 -14.14
N SER A 175 -7.91 -0.79 -13.41
CA SER A 175 -7.83 0.36 -12.50
C SER A 175 -8.19 1.67 -13.21
N ALA A 176 -9.02 2.49 -12.56
CA ALA A 176 -9.39 3.81 -13.03
C ALA A 176 -8.13 4.64 -13.32
N ARG A 177 -8.09 5.25 -14.51
CA ARG A 177 -6.95 6.05 -14.99
C ARG A 177 -5.59 5.33 -14.89
N ARG A 178 -5.61 3.99 -14.94
CA ARG A 178 -4.43 3.11 -14.77
C ARG A 178 -3.67 3.32 -13.46
N ILE A 179 -4.32 3.82 -12.41
CA ILE A 179 -3.67 4.08 -11.13
C ILE A 179 -3.16 2.76 -10.52
N ALA A 180 -1.88 2.75 -10.13
CA ALA A 180 -1.21 1.60 -9.49
C ALA A 180 -0.74 1.91 -8.06
N GLY A 181 -0.66 3.19 -7.68
CA GLY A 181 -0.33 3.63 -6.33
C GLY A 181 -0.72 5.09 -6.11
N ILE A 182 -1.15 5.40 -4.89
CA ILE A 182 -1.60 6.74 -4.50
C ILE A 182 -1.00 7.13 -3.16
N LEU A 183 -1.12 8.42 -2.83
CA LEU A 183 -0.68 9.01 -1.56
C LEU A 183 -1.88 9.60 -0.80
N ASN A 184 -1.79 9.68 0.52
CA ASN A 184 -2.70 10.50 1.32
C ASN A 184 -2.44 12.00 1.12
N GLU A 185 -3.29 12.85 1.70
CA GLU A 185 -3.20 14.32 1.54
C GLU A 185 -1.89 14.90 2.10
N ALA A 186 -1.37 14.32 3.19
CA ALA A 186 -0.11 14.72 3.79
C ALA A 186 1.14 14.13 3.11
N GLY A 187 0.96 13.20 2.15
CA GLY A 187 2.05 12.53 1.42
C GLY A 187 2.88 11.52 2.23
N ASN A 188 2.43 11.11 3.42
CA ASN A 188 3.13 10.17 4.30
C ASN A 188 2.51 8.76 4.33
N VAL A 189 1.40 8.53 3.65
CA VAL A 189 0.75 7.21 3.49
C VAL A 189 0.57 6.91 2.02
#